data_AF-A0A4P8PQJ4-F1
#
_entry.id   AF-A0A4P8PQJ4-F1
#
_cell.length_a   1.000
_cell.length_b   1.000
_cell.length_c   1.000
_cell.angle_alpha   90.00
_cell.angle_beta   90.00
_cell.angle_gamma   90.00
#
_symmetry.space_group_name_H-M   'P 1'
#
loop_
_entity.id
_entity.type
_entity.pdbx_description
1 polymer ?
#
loop_
_entity_poly.entity_id
_entity_poly.type
_entity_poly.pdbx_seq_one_letter_code
_entity_poly.pdbx_strand_id
1 'polypeptide(L)' 'MMRRGRKTLIALDSGDWCLARVVGPHHGESGVRVRFVEHHAGEKYPTFSFAERDSGDGVAL' A
#
# COMPACT_ATOMS: atom_id res chain seq x y z
N MET A 1 -19.19 0.67 -4.63
CA MET A 1 -18.78 1.65 -3.60
C MET A 1 -17.26 1.54 -3.44
N MET A 2 -16.49 2.40 -4.12
CA MET A 2 -15.02 2.36 -4.04
C MET A 2 -14.61 2.77 -2.61
N ARG A 3 -14.07 1.83 -1.85
CA ARG A 3 -13.56 2.10 -0.50
C ARG A 3 -12.47 3.18 -0.60
N ARG A 4 -12.63 4.25 0.17
CA ARG A 4 -11.73 5.41 0.18
C ARG A 4 -10.36 5.00 0.72
N GLY A 5 -9.42 4.69 -0.18
CA GLY A 5 -8.05 4.37 0.21
C GLY A 5 -7.31 5.56 0.83
N ARG A 6 -6.40 5.28 1.77
CA ARG A 6 -5.57 6.29 2.46
C ARG A 6 -4.26 6.51 1.70
N LYS A 7 -3.76 7.76 1.68
CA LYS A 7 -2.39 8.03 1.24
C LYS A 7 -1.42 7.69 2.37
N THR A 8 -0.47 6.82 2.10
CA THR A 8 0.45 6.24 3.09
C THR A 8 1.84 6.13 2.48
N LEU A 9 2.88 6.27 3.30
CA LEU A 9 4.25 6.02 2.90
C LEU A 9 4.51 4.51 2.99
N ILE A 10 5.04 3.91 1.93
CA ILE A 10 5.39 2.49 1.90
C ILE A 10 6.90 2.37 1.86
N ALA A 11 7.47 1.59 2.78
CA ALA A 11 8.83 1.09 2.67
C ALA A 11 8.79 -0.24 1.90
N LEU A 12 9.46 -0.31 0.75
CA LEU A 12 9.50 -1.49 -0.10
C LEU A 12 10.60 -2.44 0.37
N ASP A 13 10.42 -3.73 0.10
CA ASP A 13 11.43 -4.76 0.44
C ASP A 13 12.74 -4.59 -0.35
N SER A 14 12.72 -3.84 -1.44
CA SER A 14 13.93 -3.42 -2.17
C SER A 14 14.82 -2.47 -1.36
N GLY A 15 14.30 -1.86 -0.29
CA GLY A 15 14.93 -0.77 0.46
C GLY A 15 14.51 0.63 -0.01
N ASP A 16 13.76 0.73 -1.10
CA ASP A 16 13.18 1.99 -1.57
C ASP A 16 11.94 2.37 -0.75
N TRP A 17 11.43 3.59 -0.98
CA TRP A 17 10.17 4.04 -0.42
C TRP A 17 9.34 4.80 -1.44
N CYS A 18 8.01 4.77 -1.28
CA CYS A 18 7.10 5.54 -2.13
C CYS A 18 5.85 6.00 -1.39
N LEU A 19 5.23 7.08 -1.87
CA LEU A 19 3.88 7.46 -1.46
C LEU A 19 2.86 6.67 -2.28
N ALA A 20 1.95 5.98 -1.61
CA ALA A 20 0.95 5.12 -2.25
C ALA A 20 -0.46 5.36 -1.71
N ARG A 21 -1.46 4.85 -2.42
CA ARG A 21 -2.81 4.66 -1.89
C ARG A 21 -2.93 3.23 -1.36
N VAL A 22 -3.31 3.06 -0.10
CA VAL A 22 -3.63 1.74 0.47
C VAL A 22 -5.14 1.54 0.55
N VAL A 23 -5.64 0.42 0.03
CA VAL A 23 -7.05 0.02 0.03
C VAL A 23 -7.27 -1.29 0.78
N GLY A 24 -8.43 -1.44 1.43
CA GLY A 24 -8.82 -2.69 2.08
C GLY A 24 -9.62 -2.49 3.37
N PRO A 25 -10.00 -3.59 4.05
CA PRO A 25 -10.81 -3.55 5.28
C PRO A 25 -10.02 -3.14 6.52
N HIS A 26 -8.69 -3.30 6.52
CA HIS A 26 -7.86 -2.94 7.66
C HIS A 26 -7.67 -1.43 7.73
N HIS A 27 -7.83 -0.87 8.92
CA HIS A 27 -7.64 0.55 9.16
C HIS A 27 -6.34 0.78 9.93
N GLY A 28 -5.34 1.32 9.25
CA GLY A 28 -4.43 2.32 9.85
C GLY A 28 -3.35 1.85 10.82
N GLU A 29 -3.03 0.56 10.88
CA GLU A 29 -1.84 0.12 11.63
C GLU A 29 -0.58 0.35 10.78
N SER A 30 0.33 1.18 11.28
CA SER A 30 1.70 1.23 10.77
C SER A 30 2.38 -0.12 11.03
N GLY A 31 3.28 -0.52 10.16
CA GLY A 31 3.97 -1.81 10.26
C GLY A 31 3.24 -2.96 9.56
N VAL A 32 2.10 -2.72 8.91
CA VAL A 32 1.36 -3.78 8.22
C VAL A 32 1.91 -4.01 6.81
N ARG A 33 2.02 -5.29 6.44
CA ARG A 33 2.42 -5.70 5.09
C ARG A 33 1.42 -5.26 4.03
N VAL A 34 1.94 -4.81 2.91
CA VAL A 34 1.14 -4.42 1.75
C VAL A 34 1.63 -5.09 0.48
N ARG A 35 0.72 -5.31 -0.46
CA ARG A 35 1.01 -5.85 -1.79
C ARG A 35 0.61 -4.83 -2.85
N PHE A 36 1.47 -4.65 -3.84
CA PHE A 36 1.18 -3.86 -5.01
C PHE A 36 -0.03 -4.45 -5.75
N VAL A 37 -0.99 -3.60 -6.07
CA VAL A 37 -2.18 -4.00 -6.83
C VAL A 37 -2.03 -3.53 -8.25
N GLU A 38 -1.91 -2.21 -8.43
CA GLU A 38 -1.91 -1.58 -9.74
C GLU A 38 -1.41 -0.14 -9.66
N HIS A 39 -1.03 0.40 -10.82
CA HIS A 39 -0.78 1.81 -11.02
C HIS A 39 -1.19 2.18 -12.44
N HIS A 40 -2.26 2.95 -12.59
CA HIS A 40 -2.78 3.30 -13.91
C HIS A 40 -2.09 4.54 -14.49
N ALA A 41 -2.04 4.62 -15.82
CA ALA A 41 -1.54 5.81 -16.51
C ALA A 41 -2.34 7.06 -16.10
N GLY A 42 -1.64 8.10 -15.64
CA GLY A 42 -2.25 9.33 -15.13
C GLY A 42 -2.51 9.34 -13.63
N GLU A 43 -2.34 8.22 -12.92
CA GLU A 43 -2.39 8.22 -11.46
C GLU A 43 -1.07 8.73 -10.86
N LYS A 44 -1.17 9.60 -9.87
CA LYS A 44 0.01 10.16 -9.18
C LYS A 44 0.69 9.16 -8.25
N TYR A 45 -0.05 8.19 -7.73
CA TYR A 45 0.42 7.26 -6.70
C TYR A 45 -0.01 5.84 -7.05
N PRO A 46 0.87 4.84 -6.87
CA PRO A 46 0.49 3.43 -7.00
C PRO A 46 -0.54 3.04 -5.94
N THR A 47 -1.30 1.99 -6.21
CA THR A 47 -2.27 1.41 -5.29
C THR A 47 -1.75 0.10 -4.72
N PHE A 48 -1.88 -0.03 -3.41
CA PHE A 48 -1.51 -1.20 -2.63
C PHE A 48 -2.73 -1.69 -1.84
N SER A 49 -2.77 -2.97 -1.51
CA SER A 49 -3.72 -3.56 -0.56
C SER A 49 -2.99 -4.16 0.63
N PHE A 50 -3.72 -4.38 1.73
CA PHE A 50 -3.17 -5.12 2.86
C PHE A 50 -2.88 -6.57 2.47
N ALA A 51 -1.72 -7.06 2.91
CA ALA A 51 -1.26 -8.42 2.69
C ALA A 51 -1.20 -9.19 4.01
N GLU A 52 -1.05 -10.51 3.93
CA GLU A 52 -0.81 -11.35 5.10
C GLU A 52 0.57 -11.04 5.71
N ARG A 53 0.72 -11.33 7.01
CA ARG A 53 1.78 -10.83 7.91
C ARG A 53 3.23 -11.12 7.45
N ASP A 54 3.42 -12.13 6.60
CA ASP A 54 4.74 -12.54 6.07
C ASP A 54 4.78 -12.53 4.53
N SER A 55 3.92 -11.73 3.90
CA SER A 55 3.79 -11.67 2.43
C SER A 55 3.71 -10.22 1.94
N GLY A 56 3.82 -9.99 0.63
CA GLY A 56 3.67 -8.67 0.02
C GLY A 56 5.02 -8.07 -0.38
N ASP A 57 5.00 -6.79 -0.71
CA ASP A 57 6.12 -6.09 -1.38
C ASP A 57 6.69 -4.95 -0.53
N GLY A 58 6.10 -4.70 0.63
CA GLY A 58 6.54 -3.65 1.55
C GLY A 58 5.67 -3.51 2.79
N VAL A 59 5.92 -2.45 3.53
CA VAL A 59 5.28 -2.14 4.82
C VAL A 59 4.69 -0.73 4.78
N ALA A 60 3.44 -0.59 5.23
CA ALA A 60 2.79 0.70 5.41
C ALA A 60 3.28 1.42 6.67
N LEU A 61 3.66 2.69 6.53
CA LEU A 61 4.15 3.56 7.61
C LEU A 61 3.10 4.59 8.05
#